data_AF-A0A838SC99-F1
#
_entry.id   AF-A0A838SC99-F1
#
_cell.length_a   1.000
_cell.length_b   1.000
_cell.length_c   1.000
_cell.angle_alpha   90.00
_cell.angle_beta   90.00
_cell.angle_gamma   90.00
#
_symmetry.space_group_name_H-M   'P 1'
#
loop_
_entity.id
_entity.type
_entity.pdbx_description
1 polymer ?
#
loop_
_entity_poly.entity_id
_entity_poly.type
_entity_poly.pdbx_seq_one_letter_code
_entity_poly.pdbx_strand_id
1 'polypeptide(L)' 'MNTNTLMMTLVYSTLLVSGVCAEEIGSVDTKFNFLGPDHKIVIEAFDDPKIEGVTCHLSRSKTGGLKGMVGVAEDTSD' A
#
# COMPACT_ATOMS: atom_id res chain seq x y z
N MET A 1 12.51 10.16 38.89
CA MET A 1 11.95 9.39 37.75
C MET A 1 12.90 8.25 37.44
N ASN A 2 12.43 7.02 37.58
CA ASN A 2 13.23 5.81 37.77
C ASN A 2 13.53 5.20 36.39
N THR A 3 14.75 4.74 36.17
CA THR A 3 15.18 4.13 34.89
C THR A 3 14.29 2.97 34.45
N ASN A 4 13.82 2.15 35.40
CA ASN A 4 12.89 1.05 35.13
C ASN A 4 11.50 1.52 34.67
N THR A 5 11.02 2.65 35.19
CA THR A 5 9.74 3.23 34.77
C THR A 5 9.82 3.75 33.34
N LEU A 6 10.94 4.40 33.00
CA LEU A 6 11.21 4.90 31.65
C LEU A 6 11.28 3.75 30.62
N MET A 7 11.96 2.66 30.99
CA MET A 7 12.11 1.48 30.13
C MET A 7 10.76 0.79 29.90
N MET A 8 9.91 0.69 30.93
CA MET A 8 8.59 0.06 30.80
C MET A 8 7.62 0.90 29.95
N THR A 9 7.67 2.24 30.04
CA THR A 9 6.87 3.12 29.18
C THR A 9 7.29 3.06 27.71
N LEU A 10 8.60 2.92 27.43
CA LEU A 10 9.10 2.83 26.06
C LEU A 10 8.66 1.53 25.38
N VAL A 11 8.74 0.40 26.10
CA VAL A 11 8.27 -0.90 25.62
C VAL A 11 6.77 -0.85 25.33
N TYR A 12 5.95 -0.33 26.24
CA TYR A 12 4.49 -0.25 26.06
C TYR A 12 4.08 0.59 24.84
N SER A 13 4.81 1.68 24.54
CA SER A 13 4.54 2.53 23.38
C SER A 13 4.78 1.82 22.04
N THR A 14 5.69 0.85 21.98
CA THR A 14 5.99 0.13 20.73
C THR A 14 4.96 -0.95 20.38
N LEU A 15 4.23 -1.48 21.37
CA LEU A 15 3.22 -2.53 21.16
C LEU A 15 1.90 -2.01 20.57
N LEU A 16 1.67 -0.69 20.51
CA LEU A 16 0.39 -0.10 20.08
C LEU A 16 0.38 0.33 18.60
N VAL A 17 1.43 0.08 17.82
CA VAL A 17 1.46 0.44 16.40
C VAL A 17 0.73 -0.63 15.58
N SER A 18 -0.56 -0.43 15.35
CA SER A 18 -1.32 -1.12 14.31
C SER A 18 -1.11 -0.42 12.96
N GLY A 19 -0.37 -1.07 12.05
CA GLY A 19 -0.18 -0.57 10.69
C GLY A 19 -1.44 -0.71 9.86
N VAL A 20 -1.79 0.32 9.09
CA VAL A 20 -2.81 0.23 8.03
C VAL A 20 -2.12 -0.32 6.79
N CYS A 21 -2.52 -1.53 6.35
CA CYS A 21 -1.99 -2.15 5.14
C CYS A 21 -2.92 -1.85 3.97
N ALA A 22 -2.36 -1.45 2.83
CA ALA A 22 -3.07 -1.41 1.56
C ALA A 22 -3.26 -2.86 1.06
N GLU A 23 -4.48 -3.36 1.03
CA GLU A 23 -4.75 -4.69 0.48
C GLU A 23 -5.10 -4.59 -1.00
N GLU A 24 -4.31 -5.23 -1.86
CA GLU A 24 -4.69 -5.39 -3.27
C GLU A 24 -5.84 -6.40 -3.37
N ILE A 25 -7.03 -5.93 -3.74
CA ILE A 25 -8.23 -6.77 -3.89
C ILE A 25 -8.47 -7.20 -5.34
N GLY A 26 -7.78 -6.57 -6.30
CA GLY A 26 -7.84 -6.98 -7.70
C GLY A 26 -7.07 -6.07 -8.64
N SER A 27 -6.97 -6.49 -9.90
CA SER A 27 -6.36 -5.70 -10.96
C SER A 27 -7.00 -5.98 -12.31
N VAL A 28 -6.99 -4.99 -13.20
CA VAL A 28 -7.40 -5.12 -14.60
C VAL A 28 -6.29 -4.65 -15.53
N ASP A 29 -5.93 -5.46 -16.52
CA ASP A 29 -4.92 -5.09 -17.51
C ASP A 29 -5.50 -4.08 -18.51
N THR A 30 -4.74 -3.00 -18.75
CA THR A 30 -5.15 -1.90 -19.64
C THR A 30 -4.39 -1.88 -20.96
N LYS A 31 -3.15 -2.38 -20.97
CA LYS A 31 -2.33 -2.45 -22.18
C LYS A 31 -1.33 -3.59 -22.11
N PHE A 32 -1.36 -4.42 -23.14
CA PHE A 32 -0.39 -5.48 -23.35
C PHE A 32 1.00 -4.93 -23.67
N ASN A 33 2.02 -5.47 -23.00
CA ASN A 33 3.43 -5.26 -23.30
C ASN A 33 4.07 -6.60 -23.68
N PHE A 34 4.63 -6.67 -24.89
CA PHE A 34 5.28 -7.90 -25.36
C PHE A 34 6.53 -8.28 -24.55
N LEU A 35 7.24 -7.29 -24.01
CA LEU A 35 8.45 -7.46 -23.21
C LEU A 35 8.29 -6.83 -21.83
N GLY A 36 7.93 -7.65 -20.84
CA GLY A 36 7.71 -7.26 -19.45
C GLY A 36 6.24 -7.31 -19.04
N PRO A 37 5.89 -6.87 -17.81
CA PRO A 37 4.52 -6.88 -17.31
C PRO A 37 3.59 -5.98 -18.13
N ASP A 38 2.29 -6.27 -18.11
CA ASP A 38 1.29 -5.38 -18.72
C ASP A 38 1.08 -4.11 -17.89
N HIS A 39 0.60 -3.05 -18.54
CA HIS A 39 0.02 -1.94 -17.78
C HIS A 39 -1.30 -2.42 -17.21
N LYS A 40 -1.57 -2.02 -15.95
CA LYS A 40 -2.80 -2.41 -15.27
C LYS A 40 -3.28 -1.33 -14.34
N ILE A 41 -4.56 -1.40 -13.99
CA ILE A 41 -5.13 -0.65 -12.87
C ILE A 41 -5.29 -1.65 -11.73
N VAL A 42 -4.71 -1.32 -10.58
CA VAL A 42 -4.79 -2.09 -9.34
C VAL A 42 -5.82 -1.42 -8.43
N ILE A 43 -6.67 -2.23 -7.80
CA ILE A 43 -7.67 -1.78 -6.85
C ILE A 43 -7.20 -2.21 -5.46
N GLU A 44 -7.01 -1.22 -4.60
CA GLU A 44 -6.57 -1.40 -3.23
C GLU A 44 -7.69 -1.00 -2.25
N ALA A 45 -7.83 -1.75 -1.16
CA ALA A 45 -8.79 -1.51 -0.09
C ALA A 45 -8.05 -1.01 1.16
N PHE A 46 -8.64 0.00 1.81
CA PHE A 46 -8.14 0.63 3.04
C PHE A 46 -9.29 0.90 3.99
N ASP A 47 -9.17 0.52 5.26
CA ASP A 47 -10.18 0.87 6.25
C ASP A 47 -10.04 2.34 6.68
N ASP A 48 -11.17 3.04 6.79
CA ASP A 48 -11.20 4.44 7.21
C ASP A 48 -10.88 4.53 8.72
N PRO A 49 -9.82 5.26 9.12
CA PRO A 49 -9.42 5.33 10.53
C PRO A 49 -10.40 6.12 11.41
N LYS A 50 -11.35 6.85 10.81
CA LYS A 50 -12.34 7.68 11.52
C LYS A 50 -13.70 7.01 11.61
N ILE A 51 -14.02 6.05 10.74
CA ILE A 51 -15.34 5.42 10.68
C ILE A 51 -15.18 3.89 10.64
N GLU A 52 -15.54 3.25 11.75
CA GLU A 52 -15.48 1.79 11.89
C GLU A 52 -16.40 1.08 10.88
N GLY A 53 -15.87 0.05 10.23
CA GLY A 53 -16.59 -0.76 9.24
C GLY A 53 -16.73 -0.12 7.84
N VAL A 54 -16.08 1.02 7.60
CA VAL A 54 -16.01 1.64 6.28
C VAL A 54 -14.65 1.35 5.62
N THR A 55 -14.70 0.81 4.41
CA THR A 55 -13.52 0.56 3.58
C THR A 55 -13.55 1.48 2.35
N CYS A 56 -12.47 2.23 2.17
CA CYS A 56 -12.19 3.04 0.98
C CYS A 56 -11.48 2.18 -0.08
N HIS A 57 -11.92 2.27 -1.33
CA HIS A 57 -11.26 1.64 -2.47
C HIS A 57 -10.51 2.66 -3.30
N LEU A 58 -9.23 2.43 -3.57
CA LEU A 58 -8.39 3.27 -4.43
C LEU A 58 -8.02 2.49 -5.69
N SER A 59 -8.35 3.07 -6.85
CA SER A 59 -7.82 2.61 -8.13
C SER A 59 -6.53 3.37 -8.47
N ARG A 60 -5.44 2.65 -8.73
CA ARG A 60 -4.19 3.24 -9.21
C ARG A 60 -3.68 2.53 -10.46
N SER A 61 -3.14 3.28 -11.39
CA SER A 61 -2.41 2.73 -12.54
C SER A 61 -1.07 2.18 -12.09
N LYS A 62 -0.60 1.12 -12.77
CA LYS A 62 0.74 0.55 -12.61
C LYS A 62 1.37 0.35 -13.97
N THR A 63 2.47 1.04 -14.21
CA THR A 63 3.18 1.02 -15.48
C THR A 63 4.01 -0.25 -15.59
N GLY A 64 3.55 -1.19 -16.41
CA GLY A 64 4.31 -2.33 -16.92
C GLY A 64 5.48 -2.02 -17.89
N GLY A 65 5.88 -3.03 -18.66
CA GLY A 65 7.05 -3.03 -19.55
C GLY A 65 8.37 -3.21 -18.80
N LEU A 66 9.49 -3.05 -19.51
CA LEU A 66 10.83 -3.23 -18.92
C LEU A 66 11.09 -2.30 -17.72
N LYS A 67 10.63 -1.05 -17.78
CA LYS A 67 10.76 -0.11 -16.64
C LYS A 67 9.94 -0.55 -15.43
N GLY A 68 8.72 -1.04 -15.67
CA GLY A 68 7.83 -1.58 -14.64
C GLY A 68 8.42 -2.83 -13.98
N MET A 69 9.05 -3.68 -14.77
CA MET A 69 9.71 -4.90 -14.29
C MET A 69 10.86 -4.62 -13.32
N VAL A 70 11.62 -3.55 -13.56
CA VAL A 70 12.77 -3.16 -12.70
C VAL A 70 12.35 -2.22 -11.57
N GLY A 71 11.07 -1.81 -11.52
CA GLY A 71 10.53 -0.95 -10.45
C GLY A 71 10.97 0.52 -10.54
N VAL A 72 11.38 0.97 -11.73
CA VAL A 72 11.79 2.37 -12.01
C VAL A 72 10.79 3.10 -12.90
N ALA A 73 9.64 2.48 -13.16
CA ALA A 73 8.57 3.12 -13.89
C ALA A 73 7.83 4.12 -12.99
N GLU A 74 7.39 5.20 -13.62
CA GLU A 74 6.47 6.16 -13.04
C GLU A 74 5.04 5.74 -13.41
N ASP A 75 4.15 5.76 -12.43
CA ASP A 75 2.74 5.42 -12.59
C ASP A 75 1.97 6.70 -12.90
N THR A 76 1.52 6.85 -14.15
CA THR A 76 0.84 8.08 -14.62
C THR A 76 -0.67 7.92 -14.61
N SER A 77 -1.39 9.02 -14.44
CA SER A 77 -2.85 9.04 -14.23
C SER A 77 -3.65 9.68 -15.38
N ASP A 78 -2.99 9.98 -16.49
CA ASP A 78 -3.51 10.62 -17.70
C ASP A 78 -4.28 9.67 -18.65
#